data_AF-A0A7V8YTY5-F1
#
_entry.id   AF-A0A7V8YTY5-F1
#
_cell.length_a   1.000
_cell.length_b   1.000
_cell.length_c   1.000
_cell.angle_alpha   90.00
_cell.angle_beta   90.00
_cell.angle_gamma   90.00
#
_symmetry.space_group_name_H-M   'P 1'
#
loop_
_entity.id
_entity.type
_entity.pdbx_description
1 polymer ?
#
loop_
_entity_poly.entity_id
_entity_poly.type
_entity_poly.pdbx_seq_one_letter_code
_entity_poly.pdbx_strand_id
1 'polypeptide(L)' 'RGSAHFPSMLEDVEARRPTEIELITGALVREAERLGVPVPLHTALLRLVKAREASWQTPARAAA' A
#
# COMPACT_ATOMS: atom_id res chain seq x y z
N ARG A 1 -7.10 -17.08 22.68
CA ARG A 1 -6.85 -16.61 21.29
C ARG A 1 -6.47 -15.15 21.44
N GLY A 2 -5.19 -14.82 21.19
CA GLY A 2 -4.57 -13.58 21.63
C GLY A 2 -5.19 -12.35 20.98
N SER A 3 -5.12 -11.23 21.69
CA SER A 3 -5.48 -9.88 21.26
C SER A 3 -4.52 -9.35 20.19
N ALA A 4 -4.38 -10.06 19.07
CA ALA A 4 -3.65 -9.56 17.92
C ALA A 4 -4.53 -8.50 17.24
N HIS A 5 -4.22 -7.23 17.47
CA HIS A 5 -4.82 -6.13 16.73
C HIS A 5 -4.23 -6.13 15.32
N PHE A 6 -5.04 -6.45 14.31
CA PHE A 6 -4.64 -6.33 12.93
C PHE A 6 -4.81 -4.88 12.49
N PRO A 7 -3.80 -4.26 11.84
CA PRO A 7 -3.98 -2.94 11.25
C PRO A 7 -5.08 -2.99 10.19
N SER A 8 -5.95 -1.98 10.13
CA SER A 8 -7.06 -1.91 9.17
C SER A 8 -6.61 -2.11 7.72
N MET A 9 -5.45 -1.55 7.35
CA MET A 9 -4.87 -1.71 6.01
C MET A 9 -4.54 -3.17 5.67
N LEU A 10 -4.17 -3.99 6.66
CA LEU A 10 -3.95 -5.43 6.44
C LEU A 10 -5.29 -6.13 6.19
N GLU A 11 -6.33 -5.80 6.95
CA GLU A 11 -7.68 -6.34 6.74
C GLU A 11 -8.22 -6.01 5.35
N ASP A 12 -7.97 -4.79 4.85
CA ASP A 12 -8.32 -4.39 3.48
C ASP A 12 -7.54 -5.18 2.43
N VAL A 13 -6.24 -5.39 2.63
CA VAL A 13 -5.40 -6.21 1.73
C VAL A 13 -5.88 -7.66 1.67
N GLU A 14 -6.24 -8.26 2.81
CA GLU A 14 -6.75 -9.62 2.88
C GLU A 14 -8.12 -9.75 2.20
N ALA A 15 -8.98 -8.75 2.37
CA ALA A 15 -10.29 -8.68 1.73
C ALA A 15 -10.25 -8.17 0.27
N ARG A 16 -9.06 -7.84 -0.27
CA ARG A 16 -8.87 -7.24 -1.60
C ARG A 16 -9.71 -5.98 -1.83
N ARG A 17 -9.86 -5.15 -0.80
CA ARG A 17 -10.48 -3.83 -0.89
C ARG A 17 -9.41 -2.76 -1.10
N PRO A 18 -9.74 -1.62 -1.73
CA PRO A 18 -8.86 -0.47 -1.75
C PRO A 18 -8.46 -0.07 -0.32
N THR A 19 -7.18 0.18 -0.10
CA THR A 19 -6.62 0.66 1.16
C THR A 19 -6.56 2.18 1.21
N GLU A 20 -6.33 2.74 2.40
CA GLU A 20 -6.10 4.18 2.59
C GLU A 20 -4.64 4.61 2.34
N ILE A 21 -3.81 3.80 1.66
CA ILE A 21 -2.36 4.06 1.51
C ILE A 21 -2.03 5.43 0.90
N GLU A 22 -2.85 5.90 -0.05
CA GLU A 22 -2.69 7.21 -0.72
C GLU A 22 -3.00 8.40 0.18
N LEU A 23 -3.91 8.22 1.14
CA LEU A 23 -4.31 9.24 2.09
C LEU A 23 -3.31 9.36 3.25
N ILE A 24 -2.70 8.23 3.64
CA ILE A 24 -1.75 8.18 4.74
C ILE A 24 -0.32 8.36 4.24
N THR A 25 0.24 7.34 3.58
CA THR A 25 1.65 7.36 3.13
C THR A 25 1.82 8.21 1.87
N GLY A 26 0.82 8.22 0.98
CA GLY A 26 0.84 9.08 -0.20
C GLY A 26 0.87 10.56 0.14
N ALA A 27 0.12 11.01 1.16
CA ALA A 27 0.17 12.39 1.63
C ALA A 27 1.56 12.77 2.17
N LEU A 28 2.17 11.89 2.96
CA LEU A 28 3.53 12.07 3.46
C LEU A 28 4.54 12.19 2.31
N VAL A 29 4.50 11.29 1.33
CA VAL A 29 5.42 11.32 0.18
C VAL A 29 5.26 12.61 -0.64
N ARG A 30 4.03 13.03 -0.94
CA ARG A 30 3.77 14.30 -1.66
C ARG A 30 4.32 15.52 -0.91
N GLU A 31 4.15 15.55 0.42
CA GLU A 31 4.65 16.65 1.23
C GLU A 31 6.18 16.65 1.34
N ALA A 32 6.80 15.47 1.46
CA ALA A 32 8.24 15.31 1.45
C ALA A 32 8.86 15.76 0.11
N GLU A 33 8.21 15.42 -1.02
CA GLU A 33 8.58 15.91 -2.35
C GLU A 33 8.50 17.45 -2.43
N ARG A 34 7.41 18.04 -1.92
CA ARG A 34 7.22 19.51 -1.88
C ARG A 34 8.33 20.22 -1.08
N LEU A 35 8.81 19.59 -0.02
CA LEU A 35 9.84 20.13 0.87
C LEU A 35 11.27 19.73 0.48
N GLY A 36 11.45 18.90 -0.54
CA GLY A 36 12.76 18.39 -0.94
C GLY A 36 13.40 17.45 0.08
N VAL A 37 12.60 16.76 0.89
CA VAL A 37 13.07 15.81 1.92
C VAL A 37 13.02 14.37 1.37
N PRO A 38 14.15 13.65 1.30
CA PRO A 38 14.15 12.26 0.84
C PRO A 38 13.46 11.32 1.85
N VAL A 39 12.45 10.58 1.37
CA VAL A 39 11.72 9.57 2.17
C VAL A 39 11.66 8.20 1.48
N PRO A 40 12.83 7.61 1.09
CA PRO A 40 12.89 6.47 0.18
C PRO A 40 12.09 5.25 0.66
N LEU A 41 12.05 5.00 1.97
CA LEU A 41 11.31 3.88 2.54
C LEU A 41 9.79 4.07 2.45
N HIS A 42 9.28 5.29 2.67
CA HIS A 42 7.85 5.58 2.50
C HIS A 42 7.44 5.53 1.02
N THR A 43 8.29 6.02 0.12
CA THR A 43 8.08 5.90 -1.32
C THR A 43 8.04 4.43 -1.76
N ALA A 44 8.95 3.59 -1.23
CA ALA A 44 8.95 2.16 -1.50
C ALA A 44 7.69 1.48 -0.96
N LEU A 45 7.28 1.76 0.28
CA LEU A 45 6.09 1.20 0.90
C LEU A 45 4.82 1.55 0.10
N LEU A 46 4.65 2.83 -0.26
CA LEU A 46 3.55 3.30 -1.10
C LEU A 46 3.48 2.49 -2.41
N ARG A 47 4.61 2.35 -3.10
CA ARG A 47 4.68 1.61 -4.38
C ARG A 47 4.35 0.13 -4.21
N LEU A 48 4.83 -0.51 -3.16
CA LEU A 48 4.58 -1.94 -2.90
C LEU A 48 3.11 -2.21 -2.62
N VAL A 49 2.45 -1.39 -1.79
CA VAL A 49 1.02 -1.56 -1.49
C VAL A 49 0.17 -1.31 -2.74
N LYS A 50 0.46 -0.25 -3.52
CA LYS A 50 -0.23 -0.01 -4.80
C LYS A 50 -0.04 -1.15 -5.80
N ALA A 51 1.17 -1.72 -5.88
CA ALA A 51 1.43 -2.88 -6.73
C ALA A 51 0.65 -4.11 -6.26
N ARG A 52 0.51 -4.30 -4.94
CA ARG A 52 -0.32 -5.36 -4.37
C ARG A 52 -1.80 -5.18 -4.76
N GLU A 53 -2.35 -3.97 -4.64
CA GLU A 53 -3.73 -3.68 -5.06
C GLU A 53 -3.93 -3.93 -6.57
N ALA A 54 -3.01 -3.47 -7.41
CA ALA A 54 -3.05 -3.68 -8.85
C ALA A 54 -2.97 -5.17 -9.25
N SER A 55 -2.27 -5.98 -8.47
CA SER A 55 -2.15 -7.43 -8.72
C SER A 55 -3.48 -8.17 -8.62
N TRP A 56 -4.48 -7.62 -7.93
CA TRP A 56 -5.81 -8.24 -7.82
C TRP A 56 -6.62 -8.17 -9.11
N GLN A 57 -6.28 -7.23 -10.01
CA GLN A 57 -7.00 -6.97 -11.27
C GLN A 57 -6.31 -7.62 -12.47
N THR A 58 -5.09 -8.12 -12.31
CA THR A 58 -4.38 -8.82 -13.38
C THR A 58 -4.89 -10.26 -13.45
N PRO A 59 -5.47 -10.72 -14.59
CA PRO A 59 -5.74 -12.14 -14.77
C PRO A 59 -4.42 -12.89 -14.59
N ALA A 60 -4.40 -13.93 -13.75
CA ALA A 60 -3.23 -14.78 -13.61
C ALA A 60 -2.75 -15.13 -15.01
N ARG A 61 -1.54 -14.69 -15.37
CA ARG A 61 -0.93 -14.96 -16.67
C ARG A 61 -1.08 -16.46 -16.89
N ALA A 62 -1.94 -16.86 -17.84
CA ALA A 62 -2.23 -18.26 -18.09
C ALA A 62 -0.89 -18.97 -18.20
N ALA A 63 -0.64 -19.87 -17.25
CA ALA A 63 0.62 -20.58 -17.14
C ALA A 63 0.87 -21.27 -18.49
N ALA A 64 1.95 -20.84 -19.16
CA ALA A 64 2.52 -21.53 -20.31
C ALA A 64 3.31 -22.74 -19.82
#